data_AF-A0A444JDA1-F1
#
_entry.id   AF-A0A444JDA1-F1
#
_cell.length_a   1.000
_cell.length_b   1.000
_cell.length_c   1.000
_cell.angle_alpha   90.00
_cell.angle_beta   90.00
_cell.angle_gamma   90.00
#
_symmetry.space_group_name_H-M   'P 1'
#
loop_
_entity.id
_entity.type
_entity.pdbx_description
1 polymer ?
#
loop_
_entity_poly.entity_id
_entity_poly.type
_entity_poly.pdbx_seq_one_letter_code
_entity_poly.pdbx_strand_id
1 'polypeptide(L)' 'DALGLAKAAIEGAGKITGRTKEDRKAVRDALASVKDFQGITGKMTFTEEGDPVKCAVIVRISDKGEYEFYKSICPE' A
#
# COMPACT_ATOMS: atom_id res chain seq x y z
N ASP A 1 1.84 -0.31 -7.45
CA ASP A 1 1.81 -0.02 -6.00
C ASP A 1 2.77 -0.89 -5.21
N ALA A 2 2.58 -2.22 -5.19
CA ALA A 2 3.42 -3.13 -4.40
C ALA A 2 4.94 -2.91 -4.59
N LEU A 3 5.41 -2.79 -5.84
CA LEU A 3 6.84 -2.51 -6.10
C LEU A 3 7.28 -1.13 -5.58
N GLY A 4 6.41 -0.12 -5.70
CA GLY A 4 6.68 1.22 -5.19
C GLY A 4 6.75 1.26 -3.66
N LEU A 5 5.88 0.49 -2.98
CA LEU A 5 5.93 0.28 -1.54
C LEU A 5 7.21 -0.43 -1.11
N ALA A 6 7.60 -1.50 -1.82
CA ALA A 6 8.84 -2.21 -1.55
C ALA A 6 10.06 -1.29 -1.72
N LYS A 7 10.07 -0.46 -2.78
CA LYS A 7 11.10 0.56 -2.97
C LYS A 7 11.15 1.56 -1.81
N ALA A 8 10.01 2.13 -1.43
CA ALA A 8 9.92 3.10 -0.33
C ALA A 8 10.41 2.48 0.99
N ALA A 9 10.05 1.23 1.27
CA ALA A 9 10.51 0.50 2.44
C ALA A 9 12.03 0.26 2.42
N ILE A 10 12.60 -0.11 1.28
CA ILE A 10 14.05 -0.31 1.12
C ILE A 10 14.79 1.02 1.30
N GLU A 11 14.29 2.11 0.73
CA GLU A 11 14.86 3.45 0.90
C GLU A 11 14.76 3.92 2.36
N GLY A 12 13.66 3.61 3.05
CA GLY A 12 13.43 3.93 4.45
C GLY A 12 14.19 3.04 5.45
N ALA A 13 14.68 1.87 5.03
CA ALA A 13 15.44 0.95 5.89
C ALA A 13 16.83 1.48 6.28
N GLY A 14 17.29 2.56 5.64
CA GLY A 14 18.61 3.14 5.87
C GLY A 14 19.72 2.27 5.29
N LYS A 15 20.84 2.15 6.04
CA LYS A 15 22.02 1.43 5.54
C LYS A 15 21.81 -0.08 5.61
N ILE A 16 21.85 -0.73 4.44
CA ILE A 16 21.91 -2.19 4.32
C ILE A 16 23.29 -2.67 4.78
N THR A 17 23.31 -3.58 5.74
CA THR A 17 24.53 -4.01 6.44
C THR A 17 25.17 -5.25 5.83
N GLY A 18 24.46 -5.97 4.96
CA GLY A 18 24.86 -7.28 4.43
C GLY A 18 24.48 -8.44 5.37
N ARG A 19 23.89 -8.15 6.54
CA ARG A 19 23.36 -9.15 7.46
C ARG A 19 21.88 -9.34 7.18
N THR A 20 21.56 -10.35 6.38
CA THR A 20 20.20 -10.61 5.86
C THR A 20 19.10 -10.65 6.92
N LYS A 21 19.38 -11.11 8.15
CA LYS A 21 18.36 -11.12 9.22
C LYS A 21 18.02 -9.71 9.72
N GLU A 22 19.05 -8.87 9.86
CA GLU A 22 18.89 -7.49 10.32
C GLU A 22 18.33 -6.61 9.22
N ASP A 23 18.84 -6.76 7.98
CA ASP A 23 18.40 -5.97 6.85
C ASP A 23 16.93 -6.25 6.50
N ARG A 24 16.48 -7.51 6.56
CA ARG A 24 15.05 -7.84 6.38
C ARG A 24 14.17 -7.25 7.47
N LYS A 25 14.66 -7.21 8.72
CA LYS A 25 13.95 -6.57 9.82
C LYS A 25 13.81 -5.07 9.55
N ALA A 26 14.90 -4.40 9.17
CA ALA A 26 14.90 -2.98 8.85
C ALA A 26 13.92 -2.62 7.72
N VAL A 27 13.92 -3.39 6.62
CA VAL A 27 12.98 -3.17 5.50
C VAL A 27 11.52 -3.40 5.92
N ARG A 28 11.23 -4.45 6.69
CA ARG A 28 9.87 -4.71 7.18
C ARG A 28 9.39 -3.60 8.12
N ASP A 29 10.24 -3.19 9.06
CA ASP A 29 9.89 -2.15 10.02
C ASP A 29 9.71 -0.79 9.29
N ALA A 30 10.52 -0.50 8.27
CA ALA A 30 10.34 0.65 7.40
C ALA A 30 9.03 0.60 6.60
N LEU A 31 8.67 -0.56 6.02
CA LEU A 31 7.40 -0.75 5.33
C LEU A 31 6.20 -0.46 6.25
N ALA A 32 6.23 -0.97 7.49
CA ALA A 32 5.18 -0.74 8.48
C ALA A 32 5.04 0.74 8.87
N SER A 33 6.12 1.52 8.77
CA SER A 33 6.11 2.96 9.04
C SER A 33 5.62 3.83 7.88
N VAL A 34 5.40 3.24 6.70
CA VAL A 34 4.92 3.98 5.53
C VAL A 34 3.49 4.48 5.79
N LYS A 35 3.33 5.80 5.71
CA LYS A 35 2.04 6.48 5.81
C LYS A 35 1.77 7.23 4.52
N ASP A 36 0.49 7.33 4.17
CA ASP A 36 0.03 8.19 3.09
C ASP A 36 0.67 7.90 1.72
N PHE A 37 0.99 6.63 1.45
CA PHE A 37 1.59 6.22 0.18
C PHE A 37 0.64 6.50 -0.98
N GLN A 38 1.11 7.27 -1.96
CA GLN A 38 0.35 7.63 -3.15
C GLN A 38 0.54 6.55 -4.23
N GLY A 39 -0.36 5.56 -4.26
CA GLY A 39 -0.41 4.51 -5.26
C GLY A 39 -1.43 4.78 -6.37
N ILE A 40 -1.35 4.02 -7.47
CA ILE A 40 -2.34 4.05 -8.54
C ILE A 40 -3.71 3.57 -8.07
N THR A 41 -3.74 2.66 -7.08
CA THR A 41 -4.98 2.15 -6.47
C THR A 41 -5.54 3.06 -5.38
N GLY A 42 -4.93 4.23 -5.18
CA GLY A 42 -5.32 5.23 -4.20
C GLY A 42 -4.27 5.48 -3.13
N LYS A 43 -4.57 6.45 -2.27
CA LYS A 43 -3.79 6.75 -1.06
C LYS A 43 -4.03 5.65 -0.03
N MET A 44 -2.97 5.15 0.59
CA MET A 44 -3.06 4.10 1.60
C MET A 44 -2.10 4.31 2.77
N THR A 45 -2.54 3.87 3.96
CA THR A 45 -1.76 3.78 5.20
C THR A 45 -2.02 2.41 5.81
N PHE A 46 -0.99 1.75 6.35
CA PHE A 46 -1.13 0.39 6.89
C PHE A 46 -1.51 0.39 8.37
N THR A 47 -2.31 -0.60 8.79
CA THR A 47 -2.56 -0.90 10.21
C THR A 47 -1.37 -1.60 10.85
N GLU A 48 -1.42 -1.84 12.16
CA GLU A 48 -0.39 -2.57 12.89
C GLU A 48 -0.24 -4.02 12.40
N GLU A 49 -1.34 -4.63 11.94
CA GLU A 49 -1.38 -5.98 11.37
C GLU A 49 -0.83 -6.03 9.95
N GLY A 50 -0.61 -4.87 9.31
CA GLY A 50 -0.11 -4.76 7.94
C GLY A 50 -1.20 -4.71 6.87
N ASP A 51 -2.45 -4.41 7.25
CA ASP A 51 -3.55 -4.25 6.30
C ASP A 51 -3.64 -2.81 5.79
N PRO A 52 -3.83 -2.57 4.49
CA PRO A 52 -3.94 -1.21 3.96
C PRO A 52 -5.33 -0.62 4.23
N VAL A 53 -5.36 0.48 4.98
CA VAL A 53 -6.51 1.37 5.06
C VAL A 53 -6.54 2.22 3.78
N LYS A 54 -7.53 1.98 2.93
CA LYS A 54 -7.74 2.70 1.66
C LYS A 54 -9.22 2.75 1.30
N CYS A 55 -9.60 3.67 0.42
CA CYS A 55 -10.97 3.73 -0.07
C CYS A 55 -11.33 2.50 -0.91
N ALA A 56 -12.55 2.01 -0.77
CA ALA A 56 -13.15 1.00 -1.62
C ALA A 56 -13.83 1.66 -2.82
N VAL A 57 -13.70 1.04 -4.00
CA VAL A 57 -14.40 1.48 -5.22
C VAL A 57 -15.57 0.53 -5.47
N ILE A 58 -16.77 1.09 -5.58
CA ILE A 58 -17.96 0.37 -6.01
C ILE A 58 -18.07 0.52 -7.52
N VAL A 59 -18.10 -0.64 -8.19
CA VAL A 59 -18.25 -0.76 -9.64
C VAL A 59 -19.66 -1.22 -9.94
N ARG A 60 -20.29 -0.61 -10.94
CA ARG A 60 -21.58 -1.05 -11.49
C ARG A 60 -21.33 -1.78 -12.81
N ILE A 61 -22.08 -2.86 -13.05
CA ILE A 61 -22.14 -3.49 -14.38
C ILE A 61 -23.27 -2.80 -15.15
N SER A 62 -22.96 -2.22 -16.30
CA SER A 62 -23.93 -1.54 -17.17
C SER A 62 -24.84 -2.55 -17.86
N ASP A 63 -25.92 -2.06 -18.49
CA ASP A 63 -26.84 -2.93 -19.25
C ASP A 63 -26.15 -3.61 -20.45
N LYS A 64 -24.98 -3.10 -20.88
CA LYS A 64 -24.12 -3.69 -21.91
C LYS A 64 -23.11 -4.71 -21.35
N GLY A 65 -23.08 -4.91 -20.04
CA GLY A 65 -22.13 -5.79 -19.36
C GLY A 65 -20.76 -5.16 -19.09
N GLU A 66 -20.61 -3.84 -19.21
CA GLU A 66 -19.34 -3.13 -19.00
C GLU A 66 -19.17 -2.71 -17.54
N TYR A 67 -17.94 -2.67 -17.05
CA TYR A 67 -17.61 -2.18 -15.72
C TYR A 67 -17.52 -0.65 -15.71
N GLU A 68 -18.39 0.00 -14.96
CA GLU A 68 -18.44 1.45 -14.81
C GLU A 68 -18.15 1.87 -13.36
N PHE A 69 -17.37 2.94 -13.18
CA PHE A 69 -17.22 3.55 -11.87
C PHE A 69 -18.57 4.08 -11.39
N TYR A 70 -19.00 3.69 -10.19
CA TYR A 70 -20.23 4.18 -9.57
C TYR A 70 -19.94 5.18 -8.45
N LYS A 71 -19.20 4.77 -7.42
CA LYS A 71 -18.76 5.64 -6.32
C LYS A 71 -17.59 5.04 -5.55
N SER A 72 -16.91 5.86 -4.75
CA SER A 72 -15.94 5.41 -3.75
C SER A 72 -16.48 5.60 -2.32
N ILE A 73 -16.07 4.73 -1.40
CA ILE A 73 -16.34 4.84 0.04
C ILE A 73 -15.00 4.76 0.75
N CYS A 74 -14.70 5.76 1.58
CA CYS A 74 -13.48 5.79 2.37
C CYS A 74 -13.80 5.47 3.85
N PRO A 75 -12.90 4.79 4.57
CA PRO A 75 -13.00 4.66 6.03
C PRO A 75 -13.07 6.05 6.69
N GLU A 76 -13.78 6.16 7.82
CA GLU A 76 -13.81 7.36 8.67
C GLU A 76 -12.48 7.59 9.40
#